data_AF-A0A6J1A5P4-F1
#
_entry.id   AF-A0A6J1A5P4-F1
#
_cell.length_a   1.000
_cell.length_b   1.000
_cell.length_c   1.000
_cell.angle_alpha   90.00
_cell.angle_beta   90.00
_cell.angle_gamma   90.00
#
_symmetry.space_group_name_H-M   'P 1'
#
loop_
_entity.id
_entity.type
_entity.pdbx_description
1 polymer ?
#
loop_
_entity_poly.entity_id
_entity_poly.type
_entity_poly.pdbx_seq_one_letter_code
_entity_poly.pdbx_strand_id
1 'polypeptide(L)'
;MEGGDLSNVRTPLLSSEGEKLIHNGQTEYFNSADALKCEFFSKLPDKVRSGIDPEAPFHIDLSKTTGLIEGEKEYYEKQFATLRSFEEVDSLELPHVIDEAQGDEEQAQHQRAINISNGANGFLLALKIYATVKSGSLAIAASTLDSFLDLLAGGILWFTHLSMKSINIYKYPIGKLRMQPVGIIIFAAVMATLGFQVLVEAIEQLIKDKPSDKMTSLQLIWLYSIMLTAIALKLVLWFYCRSSGSKIVRAYAKDHYFDVVTNLVGLIAAVLGDKFYWWIDPVGAIILALYTITNWSGTVLENAASPEVLQKLTYLVLRHHPQIKRVDTVRAYTFGVLFFVEVDIELPEYLPLKEAHAIGESLQIKIEELPEVERAFVHLDFECEHKPEHSVLNRLPSTQP
;
A
#
# COMPACT_ATOMS: atom_id res chain seq x y z
N MET A 1 46.25 -31.30 9.34
CA MET A 1 46.61 -30.34 10.39
C MET A 1 46.08 -29.01 9.92
N GLU A 2 45.01 -28.39 10.40
CA GLU A 2 44.03 -28.52 11.51
C GLU A 2 42.69 -28.08 10.86
N GLY A 3 41.50 -28.61 11.09
CA GLY A 3 40.92 -29.08 12.35
C GLY A 3 40.15 -27.95 13.06
N GLY A 4 39.19 -27.30 12.38
CA GLY A 4 38.39 -26.20 12.95
C GLY A 4 36.89 -26.45 12.81
N ASP A 5 36.29 -26.88 13.92
CA ASP A 5 34.88 -27.22 14.12
C ASP A 5 34.00 -25.94 14.14
N LEU A 6 33.00 -25.89 13.26
CA LEU A 6 32.04 -24.79 13.10
C LEU A 6 30.62 -25.21 13.55
N SER A 7 30.53 -26.15 14.50
CA SER A 7 29.27 -26.55 15.13
C SER A 7 29.05 -25.80 16.45
N ASN A 8 28.62 -24.53 16.42
CA ASN A 8 27.88 -23.89 17.54
C ASN A 8 27.47 -22.43 17.25
N VAL A 9 26.58 -22.22 16.29
CA VAL A 9 25.73 -21.01 16.30
C VAL A 9 24.32 -21.47 16.69
N ARG A 10 24.05 -21.52 18.00
CA ARG A 10 22.69 -21.73 18.52
C ARG A 10 21.85 -20.49 18.19
N THR A 11 20.90 -20.64 17.28
CA THR A 11 19.75 -19.76 17.12
C THR A 11 18.89 -19.86 18.39
N PRO A 12 18.71 -18.78 19.18
CA PRO A 12 17.86 -18.85 20.36
C PRO A 12 16.47 -18.37 19.95
N LEU A 13 15.55 -19.30 19.66
CA LEU A 13 14.10 -19.04 19.75
C LEU A 13 13.20 -20.28 19.53
N LEU A 14 13.74 -21.47 19.19
CA LEU A 14 12.91 -22.66 18.92
C LEU A 14 13.37 -23.96 19.58
N SER A 15 14.21 -23.91 20.62
CA SER A 15 14.56 -25.10 21.40
C SER A 15 13.92 -25.04 22.79
N SER A 16 12.62 -25.34 22.86
CA SER A 16 12.02 -25.84 24.09
C SER A 16 11.39 -27.18 23.77
N GLU A 17 12.07 -28.26 24.14
CA GLU A 17 11.46 -29.57 24.28
C GLU A 17 10.32 -29.44 25.31
N GLY A 18 9.09 -29.36 24.83
CA GLY A 18 7.90 -29.26 25.66
C GLY A 18 7.19 -30.61 25.76
N GLU A 19 7.31 -31.27 26.91
CA GLU A 19 6.45 -32.39 27.27
C GLU A 19 4.97 -31.98 27.21
N LYS A 20 4.16 -32.76 26.47
CA LYS A 20 2.71 -32.59 26.39
C LYS A 20 2.04 -33.08 27.68
N LEU A 21 1.48 -32.18 28.47
CA LEU A 21 0.51 -32.51 29.51
C LEU A 21 -0.91 -32.42 28.92
N ILE A 22 -1.55 -33.57 28.71
CA ILE A 22 -2.93 -33.65 28.25
C ILE A 22 -3.85 -33.53 29.47
N HIS A 23 -4.62 -32.45 29.57
CA HIS A 23 -5.77 -32.37 30.48
C HIS A 23 -7.04 -31.99 29.71
N ASN A 24 -8.06 -32.85 29.78
CA ASN A 24 -9.46 -32.57 29.40
C ASN A 24 -9.75 -31.96 28.03
N GLY A 25 -9.27 -32.57 26.94
CA GLY A 25 -9.93 -32.50 25.63
C GLY A 25 -9.96 -31.12 24.93
N GLN A 26 -9.30 -30.10 25.48
CA GLN A 26 -9.00 -28.84 24.80
C GLN A 26 -7.52 -28.85 24.45
N THR A 27 -7.20 -28.80 23.16
CA THR A 27 -5.82 -28.60 22.71
C THR A 27 -5.47 -27.13 22.95
N GLU A 28 -4.98 -26.79 24.14
CA GLU A 28 -4.36 -25.48 24.37
C GLU A 28 -3.06 -25.41 23.57
N TYR A 29 -3.11 -24.73 22.43
CA TYR A 29 -1.92 -24.41 21.66
C TYR A 29 -1.10 -23.39 22.45
N PHE A 30 0.05 -23.82 22.97
CA PHE A 30 1.02 -23.02 23.71
C PHE A 30 1.57 -21.78 22.94
N ASN A 31 1.13 -21.56 21.69
CA ASN A 31 1.64 -20.55 20.75
C ASN A 31 0.51 -19.67 20.16
N SER A 32 -0.60 -19.45 20.88
CA SER A 32 -1.61 -18.46 20.47
C SER A 32 -1.04 -17.03 20.45
N ALA A 33 -1.62 -16.13 19.64
CA ALA A 33 -1.25 -14.73 19.63
C ALA A 33 -1.31 -14.15 21.05
N ASP A 34 -2.29 -14.55 21.87
CA ASP A 34 -2.41 -14.13 23.27
C ASP A 34 -1.26 -14.65 24.16
N ALA A 35 -0.77 -15.86 23.91
CA ALA A 35 0.35 -16.43 24.65
C ALA A 35 1.67 -15.72 24.28
N LEU A 36 1.93 -15.53 22.97
CA LEU A 36 3.09 -14.78 22.47
C LEU A 36 3.07 -13.33 22.97
N LYS A 37 1.90 -12.71 22.98
CA LYS A 37 1.65 -11.37 23.50
C LYS A 37 1.94 -11.29 24.99
N CYS A 38 1.40 -12.21 25.80
CA CYS A 38 1.69 -12.27 27.24
C CYS A 38 3.19 -12.46 27.53
N GLU A 39 3.86 -13.34 26.77
CA GLU A 39 5.31 -13.54 26.91
C GLU A 39 6.08 -12.27 26.52
N PHE A 40 5.70 -11.61 25.42
CA PHE A 40 6.30 -10.36 24.98
C PHE A 40 6.13 -9.25 26.03
N PHE A 41 4.91 -9.05 26.54
CA PHE A 41 4.62 -8.07 27.60
C PHE A 41 5.34 -8.37 28.92
N SER A 42 5.65 -9.63 29.20
CA SER A 42 6.43 -10.03 30.38
C SER A 42 7.91 -9.63 30.27
N LYS A 43 8.45 -9.61 29.03
CA LYS A 43 9.85 -9.31 28.71
C LYS A 43 10.10 -7.85 28.33
N LEU A 44 9.06 -7.00 28.30
CA LEU A 44 9.21 -5.58 27.97
C LEU A 44 10.06 -4.83 29.01
N PRO A 45 11.00 -3.97 28.60
CA PRO A 45 11.72 -3.09 29.50
C PRO A 45 10.78 -2.13 30.24
N ASP A 46 11.09 -1.81 31.50
CA ASP A 46 10.27 -0.92 32.34
C ASP A 46 10.01 0.45 31.71
N LYS A 47 10.97 0.94 30.90
CA LYS A 47 10.86 2.18 30.13
C LYS A 47 9.73 2.16 29.11
N VAL A 48 9.45 1.00 28.50
CA VAL A 48 8.38 0.83 27.51
C VAL A 48 7.06 0.55 28.21
N ARG A 49 7.12 -0.15 29.35
CA ARG A 49 5.94 -0.51 30.17
C ARG A 49 5.19 0.72 30.69
N SER A 50 5.89 1.82 30.97
CA SER A 50 5.26 3.09 31.40
C SER A 50 4.43 3.79 30.31
N GLY A 51 4.56 3.40 29.04
CA GLY A 51 3.76 3.93 27.93
C GLY A 51 2.49 3.13 27.62
N ILE A 52 2.26 2.04 28.35
CA ILE A 52 1.09 1.17 28.17
C ILE A 52 -0.11 1.82 28.88
N ASP A 53 -1.19 2.04 28.15
CA ASP A 53 -2.43 2.57 28.71
C ASP A 53 -3.07 1.52 29.64
N PRO A 54 -3.34 1.84 30.93
CA PRO A 54 -3.96 0.90 31.87
C PRO A 54 -5.42 0.55 31.53
N GLU A 55 -6.15 1.38 30.77
CA GLU A 55 -7.54 1.10 30.35
C GLU A 55 -7.60 0.38 29.00
N ALA A 56 -6.56 0.52 28.18
CA ALA A 56 -6.36 -0.20 26.93
C ALA A 56 -4.93 -0.74 26.85
N PRO A 57 -4.61 -1.87 27.53
CA PRO A 57 -3.26 -2.45 27.54
C PRO A 57 -2.72 -2.79 26.13
N PHE A 58 -3.58 -2.67 25.12
CA PHE A 58 -3.40 -3.03 23.73
C PHE A 58 -3.17 -1.83 22.80
N HIS A 59 -3.19 -0.59 23.30
CA HIS A 59 -2.86 0.62 22.53
C HIS A 59 -1.74 1.39 23.24
N ILE A 60 -0.54 1.36 22.68
CA ILE A 60 0.63 2.02 23.26
C ILE A 60 0.91 3.30 22.49
N ASP A 61 0.92 4.40 23.22
CA ASP A 61 1.28 5.70 22.69
C ASP A 61 2.78 5.92 22.92
N LEU A 62 3.61 5.44 21.98
CA LEU A 62 5.08 5.52 22.05
C LEU A 62 5.61 6.96 21.99
N SER A 63 4.73 7.94 21.73
CA SER A 63 5.04 9.37 21.84
C SER A 63 5.20 9.83 23.30
N LYS A 64 4.53 9.15 24.25
CA LYS A 64 4.56 9.47 25.68
C LYS A 64 5.73 8.84 26.43
N THR A 65 6.43 7.91 25.79
CA THR A 65 7.56 7.21 26.41
C THR A 65 8.82 8.06 26.36
N THR A 66 9.29 8.48 27.54
CA THR A 66 10.50 9.29 27.68
C THR A 66 11.74 8.40 27.70
N GLY A 67 12.67 8.63 26.78
CA GLY A 67 14.00 7.99 26.78
C GLY A 67 14.23 6.83 25.81
N LEU A 68 13.35 6.61 24.83
CA LEU A 68 13.59 5.72 23.69
C LEU A 68 14.22 6.48 22.52
N ILE A 69 15.24 5.87 21.88
CA ILE A 69 15.83 6.36 20.63
C ILE A 69 14.82 6.12 19.49
N GLU A 70 14.82 6.96 18.45
CA GLU A 70 13.89 6.85 17.31
C GLU A 70 13.86 5.43 16.70
N GLY A 71 15.02 4.79 16.55
CA GLY A 71 15.11 3.41 16.05
C GLY A 71 14.54 2.35 17.01
N GLU A 72 14.56 2.59 18.32
CA GLU A 72 13.94 1.70 19.30
C GLU A 72 12.41 1.84 19.25
N LYS A 73 11.90 3.05 19.06
CA LYS A 73 10.46 3.30 18.86
C LYS A 73 9.97 2.57 17.61
N GLU A 74 10.66 2.74 16.50
CA GLU A 74 10.33 2.06 15.24
C GLU A 74 10.35 0.52 15.40
N TYR A 75 11.33 -0.02 16.14
CA TYR A 75 11.39 -1.46 16.44
C TYR A 75 10.15 -1.94 17.20
N TYR A 76 9.77 -1.26 18.29
CA TYR A 76 8.61 -1.66 19.09
C TYR A 76 7.30 -1.47 18.32
N GLU A 77 7.15 -0.39 17.55
CA GLU A 77 5.99 -0.19 16.66
C GLU A 77 5.81 -1.36 15.70
N LYS A 78 6.89 -1.81 15.05
CA LYS A 78 6.87 -2.97 14.17
C LYS A 78 6.48 -4.25 14.91
N GLN A 79 7.05 -4.51 16.08
CA GLN A 79 6.69 -5.71 16.88
C GLN A 79 5.21 -5.73 17.28
N PHE A 80 4.67 -4.59 17.71
CA PHE A 80 3.25 -4.48 18.07
C PHE A 80 2.33 -4.60 16.85
N ALA A 81 2.74 -4.07 15.68
CA ALA A 81 2.02 -4.25 14.42
C ALA A 81 1.99 -5.74 14.01
N THR A 82 3.12 -6.45 14.12
CA THR A 82 3.20 -7.89 13.88
C THR A 82 2.29 -8.68 14.82
N LEU A 83 2.30 -8.39 16.13
CA LEU A 83 1.42 -9.06 17.10
C LEU A 83 -0.07 -8.84 16.79
N ARG A 84 -0.45 -7.62 16.38
CA ARG A 84 -1.83 -7.35 15.93
C ARG A 84 -2.19 -8.16 14.69
N SER A 85 -1.25 -8.32 13.77
CA SER A 85 -1.48 -9.15 12.57
C SER A 85 -1.71 -10.62 12.91
N PHE A 86 -1.10 -11.14 13.98
CA PHE A 86 -1.33 -12.50 14.47
C PHE A 86 -2.70 -12.63 15.15
N GLU A 87 -3.13 -11.63 15.91
CA GLU A 87 -4.47 -11.60 16.52
C GLU A 87 -5.58 -11.57 15.47
N GLU A 88 -5.36 -10.86 14.36
CA GLU A 88 -6.25 -10.89 13.20
C GLU A 88 -6.35 -12.31 12.61
N VAL A 89 -5.22 -13.02 12.47
CA VAL A 89 -5.21 -14.42 12.00
C VAL A 89 -5.95 -15.34 12.97
N ASP A 90 -5.76 -15.16 14.28
CA ASP A 90 -6.44 -15.94 15.31
C ASP A 90 -7.96 -15.74 15.27
N SER A 91 -8.42 -14.53 14.93
CA SER A 91 -9.84 -14.21 14.81
C SER A 91 -10.53 -14.91 13.64
N LEU A 92 -9.77 -15.36 12.62
CA LEU A 92 -10.28 -16.15 11.48
C LEU A 92 -10.66 -17.59 11.86
N GLU A 93 -10.25 -18.09 13.03
CA GLU A 93 -10.66 -19.43 13.49
C GLU A 93 -12.13 -19.49 13.95
N LEU A 94 -12.81 -18.34 14.03
CA LEU A 94 -14.26 -18.26 14.19
C LEU A 94 -14.92 -18.38 12.81
N PRO A 95 -16.02 -19.15 12.67
CA PRO A 95 -16.67 -19.34 11.38
C PRO A 95 -17.18 -18.01 10.82
N HIS A 96 -16.41 -17.45 9.87
CA HIS A 96 -16.79 -16.25 9.14
C HIS A 96 -17.66 -16.67 7.96
N VAL A 97 -18.95 -16.35 8.02
CA VAL A 97 -19.79 -16.39 6.82
C VAL A 97 -19.31 -15.24 5.93
N ILE A 98 -18.74 -15.56 4.77
CA ILE A 98 -18.47 -14.56 3.73
C ILE A 98 -19.85 -14.07 3.28
N ASP A 99 -20.25 -12.89 3.76
CA ASP A 99 -21.52 -12.29 3.38
C ASP A 99 -21.35 -11.65 1.99
N GLU A 100 -21.73 -12.37 0.94
CA GLU A 100 -21.67 -11.90 -0.46
C GLU A 100 -22.36 -10.53 -0.62
N ALA A 101 -23.36 -10.23 0.21
CA ALA A 101 -24.05 -8.93 0.23
C ALA A 101 -23.12 -7.78 0.65
N GLN A 102 -22.18 -8.02 1.57
CA GLN A 102 -21.24 -7.00 2.05
C GLN A 102 -20.18 -6.66 0.99
N GLY A 103 -19.72 -7.65 0.22
CA GLY A 103 -18.78 -7.44 -0.90
C GLY A 103 -19.38 -6.60 -2.03
N ASP A 104 -20.65 -6.85 -2.37
CA ASP A 104 -21.37 -6.08 -3.40
C ASP A 104 -21.59 -4.62 -2.97
N GLU A 105 -21.88 -4.37 -1.69
CA GLU A 105 -22.02 -3.02 -1.15
C GLU A 105 -20.70 -2.24 -1.19
N GLU A 106 -19.58 -2.85 -0.79
CA GLU A 106 -18.26 -2.23 -0.88
C GLU A 106 -17.90 -1.88 -2.33
N GLN A 107 -18.15 -2.79 -3.27
CA GLN A 107 -17.87 -2.56 -4.67
C GLN A 107 -18.75 -1.43 -5.26
N ALA A 108 -20.00 -1.33 -4.83
CA ALA A 108 -20.87 -0.22 -5.20
C ALA A 108 -20.40 1.12 -4.59
N GLN A 109 -19.92 1.13 -3.35
CA GLN A 109 -19.34 2.31 -2.71
C GLN A 109 -18.08 2.78 -3.45
N HIS A 110 -17.18 1.86 -3.81
CA HIS A 110 -15.99 2.17 -4.60
C HIS A 110 -16.34 2.80 -5.94
N GLN A 111 -17.34 2.24 -6.64
CA GLN A 111 -17.76 2.77 -7.93
C GLN A 111 -18.39 4.16 -7.81
N ARG A 112 -19.19 4.40 -6.76
CA ARG A 112 -19.74 5.73 -6.48
C ARG A 112 -18.62 6.73 -6.24
N ALA A 113 -17.60 6.37 -5.46
CA ALA A 113 -16.47 7.25 -5.18
C ALA A 113 -15.69 7.64 -6.44
N ILE A 114 -15.38 6.66 -7.30
CA ILE A 114 -14.69 6.92 -8.58
C ILE A 114 -15.52 7.83 -9.49
N ASN A 115 -16.82 7.56 -9.62
CA ASN A 115 -17.71 8.35 -10.48
C ASN A 115 -17.89 9.79 -9.96
N ILE A 116 -18.06 9.96 -8.64
CA ILE A 116 -18.17 11.29 -8.01
C ILE A 116 -16.87 12.07 -8.21
N SER A 117 -15.72 11.43 -7.98
CA SER A 117 -14.40 12.02 -8.17
C SER A 117 -14.19 12.50 -9.62
N ASN A 118 -14.42 11.65 -10.61
CA ASN A 118 -14.28 12.03 -12.02
C ASN A 118 -15.31 13.07 -12.46
N GLY A 119 -16.56 12.98 -11.98
CA GLY A 119 -17.59 13.98 -12.24
C GLY A 119 -17.21 15.36 -11.70
N ALA A 120 -16.66 15.40 -10.47
CA ALA A 120 -16.17 16.62 -9.86
C ALA A 120 -14.95 17.20 -10.59
N ASN A 121 -13.98 16.37 -10.99
CA ASN A 121 -12.85 16.78 -11.83
C ASN A 121 -13.33 17.35 -13.18
N GLY A 122 -14.34 16.74 -13.80
CA GLY A 122 -14.94 17.23 -15.04
C GLY A 122 -15.63 18.59 -14.88
N PHE A 123 -16.35 18.77 -13.77
CA PHE A 123 -16.96 20.05 -13.41
C PHE A 123 -15.91 21.15 -13.17
N LEU A 124 -14.83 20.81 -12.44
CA LEU A 124 -13.72 21.72 -12.16
C LEU A 124 -13.02 22.15 -13.45
N LEU A 125 -12.77 21.20 -14.37
CA LEU A 125 -12.23 21.49 -15.70
C LEU A 125 -13.14 22.45 -16.49
N ALA A 126 -14.45 22.23 -16.50
CA ALA A 126 -15.38 23.11 -17.20
C ALA A 126 -15.35 24.55 -16.65
N LEU A 127 -15.28 24.71 -15.33
CA LEU A 127 -15.13 26.02 -14.69
C LEU A 127 -13.80 26.69 -15.06
N LYS A 128 -12.69 25.94 -15.07
CA LYS A 128 -11.37 26.43 -15.44
C LYS A 128 -11.27 26.83 -16.91
N ILE A 129 -11.86 26.06 -17.82
CA ILE A 129 -11.97 26.43 -19.25
C ILE A 129 -12.76 27.74 -19.39
N TYR A 130 -13.91 27.86 -18.72
CA TYR A 130 -14.70 29.08 -18.75
C TYR A 130 -13.91 30.30 -18.24
N ALA A 131 -13.20 30.14 -17.12
CA ALA A 131 -12.34 31.18 -16.55
C ALA A 131 -11.18 31.55 -17.49
N THR A 132 -10.56 30.58 -18.16
CA THR A 132 -9.49 30.81 -19.14
C THR A 132 -9.98 31.65 -20.32
N VAL A 133 -11.12 31.28 -20.91
CA VAL A 133 -11.69 32.01 -22.06
C VAL A 133 -12.09 33.43 -21.68
N LYS A 134 -12.63 33.64 -20.46
CA LYS A 134 -13.04 34.96 -19.99
C LYS A 134 -11.89 35.86 -19.55
N SER A 135 -10.87 35.30 -18.91
CA SER A 135 -9.74 36.05 -18.36
C SER A 135 -8.63 36.31 -19.40
N GLY A 136 -8.51 35.45 -20.41
CA GLY A 136 -7.40 35.46 -21.37
C GLY A 136 -6.03 35.25 -20.71
N SER A 137 -5.98 34.74 -19.47
CA SER A 137 -4.73 34.62 -18.70
C SER A 137 -4.00 33.32 -19.03
N LEU A 138 -2.71 33.42 -19.35
CA LEU A 138 -1.82 32.27 -19.54
C LEU A 138 -1.66 31.44 -18.26
N ALA A 139 -1.64 32.07 -17.09
CA ALA A 139 -1.54 31.37 -15.81
C ALA A 139 -2.78 30.50 -15.52
N ILE A 140 -3.98 31.02 -15.84
CA ILE A 140 -5.22 30.26 -15.68
C ILE A 140 -5.30 29.14 -16.73
N ALA A 141 -4.80 29.38 -17.95
CA ALA A 141 -4.68 28.37 -18.99
C ALA A 141 -3.77 27.20 -18.57
N ALA A 142 -2.62 27.49 -17.95
CA ALA A 142 -1.72 26.47 -17.41
C ALA A 142 -2.42 25.60 -16.36
N SER A 143 -3.08 26.21 -15.36
CA SER A 143 -3.81 25.41 -14.36
C SER A 143 -5.03 24.67 -14.91
N THR A 144 -5.55 25.10 -16.08
CA THR A 144 -6.62 24.38 -16.80
C THR A 144 -6.09 23.13 -17.47
N LEU A 145 -4.88 23.22 -18.05
CA LEU A 145 -4.18 22.06 -18.60
C LEU A 145 -3.90 21.02 -17.51
N ASP A 146 -3.50 21.45 -16.32
CA ASP A 146 -3.31 20.54 -15.17
C ASP A 146 -4.59 19.78 -14.85
N SER A 147 -5.72 20.46 -14.65
CA SER A 147 -6.99 19.80 -14.36
C SER A 147 -7.55 18.95 -15.50
N PHE A 148 -7.15 19.22 -16.75
CA PHE A 148 -7.45 18.34 -17.87
C PHE A 148 -6.68 17.02 -17.76
N LEU A 149 -5.41 17.11 -17.38
CA LEU A 149 -4.55 15.94 -17.21
C LEU A 149 -4.99 15.12 -15.99
N ASP A 150 -5.41 15.76 -14.88
CA ASP A 150 -6.03 15.07 -13.74
C ASP A 150 -7.29 14.31 -14.15
N LEU A 151 -8.13 14.91 -15.01
CA LEU A 151 -9.34 14.26 -15.54
C LEU A 151 -8.99 13.07 -16.43
N LEU A 152 -7.96 13.17 -17.27
CA LEU A 152 -7.46 12.04 -18.07
C LEU A 152 -6.93 10.93 -17.17
N ALA A 153 -6.15 11.28 -16.15
CA ALA A 153 -5.55 10.35 -15.20
C ALA A 153 -6.65 9.60 -14.41
N GLY A 154 -7.66 10.32 -13.91
CA GLY A 154 -8.87 9.72 -13.34
C GLY A 154 -9.70 8.93 -14.35
N GLY A 155 -9.72 9.34 -15.62
CA GLY A 155 -10.34 8.60 -16.71
C GLY A 155 -9.70 7.23 -16.93
N ILE A 156 -8.37 7.13 -16.84
CA ILE A 156 -7.62 5.88 -16.94
C ILE A 156 -8.00 4.93 -15.80
N LEU A 157 -8.09 5.42 -14.56
CA LEU A 157 -8.48 4.60 -13.41
C LEU A 157 -9.94 4.13 -13.51
N TRP A 158 -10.85 5.00 -13.96
CA TRP A 158 -12.25 4.63 -14.19
C TRP A 158 -12.41 3.62 -15.33
N PHE A 159 -11.70 3.80 -16.43
CA PHE A 159 -11.65 2.83 -17.52
C PHE A 159 -11.08 1.49 -17.04
N THR A 160 -10.03 1.52 -16.22
CA THR A 160 -9.45 0.33 -15.59
C THR A 160 -10.51 -0.40 -14.76
N HIS A 161 -11.23 0.32 -13.90
CA HIS A 161 -12.31 -0.25 -13.09
C HIS A 161 -13.44 -0.87 -13.94
N LEU A 162 -13.90 -0.16 -14.97
CA LEU A 162 -14.91 -0.69 -15.91
C LEU A 162 -14.41 -1.94 -16.64
N SER A 163 -13.14 -1.94 -17.05
CA SER A 163 -12.51 -3.08 -17.70
C SER A 163 -12.48 -4.31 -16.79
N MET A 164 -12.21 -4.12 -15.49
CA MET A 164 -12.22 -5.19 -14.48
C MET A 164 -13.61 -5.81 -14.28
N LYS A 165 -14.68 -5.02 -14.40
CA LYS A 165 -16.05 -5.51 -14.25
C LYS A 165 -16.48 -6.49 -15.35
N SER A 166 -15.98 -6.30 -16.57
CA SER A 166 -16.35 -7.14 -17.73
C SER A 166 -15.43 -8.37 -17.82
N ILE A 167 -15.79 -9.47 -17.15
CA ILE A 167 -14.96 -10.68 -17.17
C ILE A 167 -15.38 -11.56 -18.35
N ASN A 168 -14.41 -11.92 -19.20
CA ASN A 168 -14.54 -13.01 -20.15
C ASN A 168 -13.54 -14.09 -19.77
N ILE A 169 -14.04 -15.18 -19.18
CA ILE A 169 -13.24 -16.28 -18.62
C ILE A 169 -12.33 -16.93 -19.67
N TYR A 170 -12.75 -16.97 -20.95
CA TYR A 170 -11.93 -17.54 -22.02
C TYR A 170 -10.71 -16.68 -22.39
N LYS A 171 -10.81 -15.36 -22.21
CA LYS A 171 -9.71 -14.43 -22.48
C LYS A 171 -8.89 -14.11 -21.23
N TYR A 172 -9.53 -14.17 -20.07
CA TYR A 172 -8.95 -13.88 -18.76
C TYR A 172 -9.37 -14.99 -17.78
N PRO A 173 -8.73 -16.17 -17.86
CA PRO A 173 -9.10 -17.34 -17.06
C PRO A 173 -8.88 -17.16 -15.55
N ILE A 174 -8.00 -16.23 -15.18
CA ILE A 174 -7.67 -15.88 -13.79
C ILE A 174 -8.32 -14.53 -13.41
N GLY A 175 -9.36 -14.10 -14.13
CA GLY A 175 -10.03 -12.82 -13.91
C GLY A 175 -9.23 -11.60 -14.41
N LYS A 176 -9.80 -10.40 -14.18
CA LYS A 176 -9.25 -9.11 -14.64
C LYS A 176 -8.78 -8.18 -13.52
N LEU A 177 -8.83 -8.60 -12.25
CA LEU A 177 -8.36 -7.79 -11.11
C LEU A 177 -6.90 -7.34 -11.28
N ARG A 178 -6.13 -8.11 -12.07
CA ARG A 178 -4.77 -7.83 -12.56
C ARG A 178 -4.59 -6.45 -13.22
N MET A 179 -5.65 -5.84 -13.73
CA MET A 179 -5.59 -4.54 -14.41
C MET A 179 -5.47 -3.37 -13.42
N GLN A 180 -5.88 -3.54 -12.16
CA GLN A 180 -5.82 -2.50 -11.13
C GLN A 180 -4.43 -1.89 -10.90
N PRO A 181 -3.36 -2.67 -10.62
CA PRO A 181 -2.00 -2.10 -10.47
C PRO A 181 -1.53 -1.42 -11.74
N VAL A 182 -1.85 -2.00 -12.90
CA VAL A 182 -1.45 -1.45 -14.19
C VAL A 182 -2.06 -0.07 -14.35
N GLY A 183 -3.35 0.09 -14.01
CA GLY A 183 -4.01 1.40 -13.96
C GLY A 183 -3.34 2.38 -13.00
N ILE A 184 -2.98 1.95 -11.79
CA ILE A 184 -2.29 2.77 -10.78
C ILE A 184 -0.88 3.18 -11.24
N ILE A 185 -0.13 2.27 -11.87
CA ILE A 185 1.22 2.55 -12.39
C ILE A 185 1.15 3.52 -13.56
N ILE A 186 0.24 3.32 -14.51
CA ILE A 186 0.05 4.25 -15.64
C ILE A 186 -0.34 5.63 -15.10
N PHE A 187 -1.28 5.67 -14.15
CA PHE A 187 -1.70 6.89 -13.48
C PHE A 187 -0.51 7.61 -12.80
N ALA A 188 0.27 6.91 -11.98
CA ALA A 188 1.45 7.46 -11.32
C ALA A 188 2.51 7.95 -12.32
N ALA A 189 2.72 7.23 -13.44
CA ALA A 189 3.65 7.62 -14.49
C ALA A 189 3.22 8.91 -15.20
N VAL A 190 1.91 9.06 -15.48
CA VAL A 190 1.34 10.30 -16.03
C VAL A 190 1.60 11.45 -15.05
N MET A 191 1.23 11.31 -13.78
CA MET A 191 1.42 12.37 -12.76
C MET A 191 2.89 12.73 -12.54
N ALA A 192 3.80 11.75 -12.54
CA ALA A 192 5.24 12.00 -12.45
C ALA A 192 5.76 12.80 -13.67
N THR A 193 5.25 12.50 -14.87
CA THR A 193 5.57 13.24 -16.09
C THR A 193 5.06 14.69 -16.01
N LEU A 194 3.89 14.92 -15.41
CA LEU A 194 3.38 16.28 -15.15
C LEU A 194 4.31 17.05 -14.22
N GLY A 195 4.71 16.44 -13.11
CA GLY A 195 5.68 17.03 -12.20
C GLY A 195 6.99 17.40 -12.91
N PHE A 196 7.48 16.53 -13.79
CA PHE A 196 8.67 16.80 -14.60
C PHE A 196 8.48 17.95 -15.60
N GLN A 197 7.33 18.02 -16.27
CA GLN A 197 7.00 19.13 -17.19
C GLN A 197 7.02 20.48 -16.45
N VAL A 198 6.37 20.55 -15.27
CA VAL A 198 6.37 21.75 -14.43
C VAL A 198 7.79 22.13 -13.98
N LEU A 199 8.63 21.14 -13.66
CA LEU A 199 10.04 21.38 -13.31
C LEU A 199 10.79 22.06 -14.46
N VAL A 200 10.66 21.55 -15.68
CA VAL A 200 11.34 22.08 -16.86
C VAL A 200 10.87 23.52 -17.15
N GLU A 201 9.57 23.76 -17.11
CA GLU A 201 9.00 25.10 -17.36
C GLU A 201 9.45 26.11 -16.29
N ALA A 202 9.46 25.72 -15.01
CA ALA A 202 9.91 26.59 -13.93
C ALA A 202 11.40 26.93 -14.01
N ILE A 203 12.25 25.96 -14.36
CA ILE A 203 13.69 26.17 -14.60
C ILE A 203 13.89 27.09 -15.81
N GLU A 204 13.15 26.86 -16.90
CA GLU A 204 13.25 27.67 -18.10
C GLU A 204 12.84 29.14 -17.84
N GLN A 205 11.78 29.36 -17.06
CA GLN A 205 11.38 30.71 -16.63
C GLN A 205 12.48 31.41 -15.82
N LEU A 206 13.14 30.67 -14.91
CA LEU A 206 14.22 31.20 -14.09
C LEU A 206 15.47 31.56 -14.92
N ILE A 207 15.82 30.72 -15.90
CA ILE A 207 16.98 30.95 -16.78
C ILE A 207 16.75 32.11 -17.74
N LYS A 208 15.53 32.22 -18.30
CA LYS A 208 15.21 33.25 -19.29
C LYS A 208 15.08 34.65 -18.69
N ASP A 209 15.09 34.79 -17.36
CA ASP A 209 14.93 36.06 -16.63
C ASP A 209 13.73 36.87 -17.16
N LYS A 210 12.65 36.14 -17.51
CA LYS A 210 11.41 36.72 -18.03
C LYS A 210 10.46 36.89 -16.86
N PRO A 211 10.31 38.09 -16.29
CA PRO A 211 9.26 38.32 -15.31
C PRO A 211 7.92 38.03 -15.99
N SER A 212 7.08 37.24 -15.33
CA SER A 212 5.70 37.04 -15.77
C SER A 212 5.02 38.41 -15.88
N ASP A 213 4.27 38.65 -16.95
CA ASP A 213 3.54 39.91 -17.12
C ASP A 213 2.67 40.14 -15.87
N LYS A 214 2.78 41.33 -15.27
CA LYS A 214 2.00 41.68 -14.09
C LYS A 214 0.52 41.44 -14.37
N MET A 215 -0.09 40.58 -13.58
CA MET A 215 -1.48 40.22 -13.79
C MET A 215 -2.35 41.45 -13.54
N THR A 216 -3.31 41.69 -14.43
CA THR A 216 -4.31 42.73 -14.19
C THR A 216 -5.14 42.38 -12.96
N SER A 217 -5.68 43.38 -12.25
CA SER A 217 -6.52 43.14 -11.06
C SER A 217 -7.70 42.20 -11.37
N LEU A 218 -8.23 42.23 -12.59
CA LEU A 218 -9.28 41.32 -13.04
C LEU A 218 -8.78 39.87 -13.17
N GLN A 219 -7.59 39.66 -13.73
CA GLN A 219 -6.99 38.32 -13.85
C GLN A 219 -6.65 37.74 -12.48
N LEU A 220 -6.18 38.56 -11.53
CA LEU A 220 -5.95 38.14 -10.15
C LEU A 220 -7.25 37.69 -9.47
N ILE A 221 -8.35 38.42 -9.63
CA ILE A 221 -9.66 38.03 -9.07
C ILE A 221 -10.11 36.68 -9.64
N TRP A 222 -9.97 36.48 -10.95
CA TRP A 222 -10.28 35.19 -11.59
C TRP A 222 -9.40 34.06 -11.08
N LEU A 223 -8.08 34.30 -10.95
CA LEU A 223 -7.12 33.33 -10.43
C LEU A 223 -7.47 32.92 -9.00
N TYR A 224 -7.70 33.89 -8.10
CA TYR A 224 -8.10 33.59 -6.72
C TYR A 224 -9.41 32.81 -6.67
N SER A 225 -10.43 33.26 -7.41
CA SER A 225 -11.74 32.62 -7.41
C SER A 225 -11.65 31.16 -7.88
N ILE A 226 -10.92 30.89 -8.97
CA ILE A 226 -10.85 29.55 -9.54
C ILE A 226 -9.96 28.62 -8.72
N MET A 227 -8.82 29.11 -8.22
CA MET A 227 -7.90 28.33 -7.39
C MET A 227 -8.49 27.99 -6.02
N LEU A 228 -9.14 28.94 -5.35
CA LEU A 228 -9.82 28.66 -4.08
C LEU A 228 -10.99 27.68 -4.25
N THR A 229 -11.75 27.80 -5.35
CA THR A 229 -12.83 26.84 -5.66
C THR A 229 -12.26 25.45 -5.92
N ALA A 230 -11.15 25.35 -6.65
CA ALA A 230 -10.46 24.09 -6.91
C ALA A 230 -9.97 23.43 -5.61
N ILE A 231 -9.30 24.20 -4.74
CA ILE A 231 -8.83 23.73 -3.43
C ILE A 231 -9.99 23.23 -2.58
N ALA A 232 -11.08 24.00 -2.50
CA ALA A 232 -12.26 23.62 -1.71
C ALA A 232 -12.89 22.32 -2.21
N LEU A 233 -13.05 22.17 -3.53
CA LEU A 233 -13.64 20.98 -4.13
C LEU A 233 -12.74 19.74 -3.91
N LYS A 234 -11.44 19.87 -4.15
CA LYS A 234 -10.48 18.77 -3.94
C LYS A 234 -10.35 18.38 -2.47
N LEU A 235 -10.43 19.33 -1.54
CA LEU A 235 -10.48 19.05 -0.10
C LEU A 235 -11.70 18.21 0.31
N VAL A 236 -12.88 18.54 -0.23
CA VAL A 236 -14.10 17.77 0.02
C VAL A 236 -13.97 16.35 -0.53
N LEU A 237 -13.44 16.20 -1.75
CA LEU A 237 -13.20 14.89 -2.36
C LEU A 237 -12.17 14.07 -1.58
N TRP A 238 -11.10 14.71 -1.11
CA TRP A 238 -10.11 14.05 -0.26
C TRP A 238 -10.74 13.50 1.02
N PHE A 239 -11.56 14.32 1.72
CA PHE A 239 -12.23 13.86 2.94
C PHE A 239 -13.22 12.73 2.67
N TYR A 240 -13.88 12.73 1.51
CA TYR A 240 -14.79 11.68 1.08
C TYR A 240 -14.06 10.37 0.74
N CYS A 241 -12.92 10.45 0.05
CA CYS A 241 -12.18 9.26 -0.41
C CYS A 241 -11.22 8.69 0.65
N ARG A 242 -10.76 9.49 1.63
CA ARG A 242 -9.76 9.04 2.63
C ARG A 242 -10.28 7.94 3.57
N SER A 243 -11.60 7.85 3.76
CA SER A 243 -12.22 6.87 4.65
C SER A 243 -12.44 5.51 3.99
N SER A 244 -12.14 5.38 2.69
CA SER A 244 -12.35 4.13 1.94
C SER A 244 -11.18 3.15 2.13
N GLY A 245 -11.49 1.87 2.36
CA GLY A 245 -10.49 0.80 2.49
C GLY A 245 -9.79 0.41 1.18
N SER A 246 -10.45 0.62 0.03
CA SER A 246 -9.91 0.22 -1.28
C SER A 246 -8.67 1.00 -1.70
N LYS A 247 -7.66 0.28 -2.19
CA LYS A 247 -6.40 0.91 -2.67
C LYS A 247 -6.62 1.80 -3.90
N ILE A 248 -7.60 1.50 -4.78
CA ILE A 248 -7.93 2.39 -5.92
C ILE A 248 -8.49 3.73 -5.41
N VAL A 249 -9.41 3.70 -4.44
CA VAL A 249 -10.02 4.92 -3.92
C VAL A 249 -9.02 5.69 -3.07
N ARG A 250 -8.12 4.99 -2.38
CA ARG A 250 -7.00 5.59 -1.66
C ARG A 250 -5.98 6.26 -2.60
N ALA A 251 -5.76 5.72 -3.79
CA ALA A 251 -4.95 6.39 -4.81
C ALA A 251 -5.60 7.72 -5.26
N TYR A 252 -6.92 7.73 -5.46
CA TYR A 252 -7.68 8.98 -5.69
C TYR A 252 -7.62 9.94 -4.51
N ALA A 253 -7.71 9.46 -3.27
CA ALA A 253 -7.57 10.32 -2.10
C ALA A 253 -6.19 10.96 -2.05
N LYS A 254 -5.13 10.18 -2.31
CA LYS A 254 -3.75 10.65 -2.37
C LYS A 254 -3.57 11.70 -3.48
N ASP A 255 -4.16 11.47 -4.65
CA ASP A 255 -4.22 12.42 -5.76
C ASP A 255 -4.89 13.75 -5.36
N HIS A 256 -6.13 13.70 -4.86
CA HIS A 256 -6.85 14.90 -4.42
C HIS A 256 -6.11 15.67 -3.33
N TYR A 257 -5.45 14.97 -2.41
CA TYR A 257 -4.60 15.59 -1.40
C TYR A 257 -3.42 16.33 -2.04
N PHE A 258 -2.72 15.70 -2.99
CA PHE A 258 -1.64 16.36 -3.70
C PHE A 258 -2.12 17.57 -4.47
N ASP A 259 -3.28 17.49 -5.14
CA ASP A 259 -3.86 18.62 -5.85
C ASP A 259 -4.19 19.79 -4.91
N VAL A 260 -4.67 19.50 -3.69
CA VAL A 260 -4.87 20.56 -2.69
C VAL A 260 -3.54 21.23 -2.34
N VAL A 261 -2.50 20.44 -2.09
CA VAL A 261 -1.18 20.97 -1.72
C VAL A 261 -0.57 21.78 -2.88
N THR A 262 -0.58 21.25 -4.09
CA THR A 262 0.00 21.91 -5.27
C THR A 262 -0.76 23.18 -5.64
N ASN A 263 -2.10 23.16 -5.63
CA ASN A 263 -2.89 24.36 -5.90
C ASN A 263 -2.71 25.42 -4.79
N LEU A 264 -2.60 25.02 -3.51
CA LEU A 264 -2.40 25.95 -2.40
C LEU A 264 -1.02 26.60 -2.44
N VAL A 265 0.03 25.80 -2.55
CA VAL A 265 1.41 26.31 -2.58
C VAL A 265 1.66 27.07 -3.89
N GLY A 266 1.13 26.60 -5.02
CA GLY A 266 1.21 27.30 -6.30
C GLY A 266 0.51 28.66 -6.25
N LEU A 267 -0.68 28.75 -5.63
CA LEU A 267 -1.34 30.04 -5.43
C LEU A 267 -0.51 30.97 -4.55
N ILE A 268 0.07 30.48 -3.44
CA ILE A 268 0.93 31.28 -2.57
C ILE A 268 2.17 31.78 -3.34
N ALA A 269 2.82 30.89 -4.11
CA ALA A 269 4.00 31.21 -4.90
C ALA A 269 3.71 32.27 -5.97
N ALA A 270 2.60 32.13 -6.70
CA ALA A 270 2.17 33.09 -7.70
C ALA A 270 1.87 34.48 -7.10
N VAL A 271 1.21 34.52 -5.95
CA VAL A 271 0.85 35.78 -5.26
C VAL A 271 2.08 36.47 -4.68
N LEU A 272 3.00 35.72 -4.08
CA LEU A 272 4.25 36.26 -3.59
C LEU A 272 5.16 36.71 -4.75
N GLY A 273 5.13 35.98 -5.86
CA GLY A 273 5.82 36.32 -7.11
C GLY A 273 5.37 37.65 -7.70
N ASP A 274 4.06 37.86 -7.77
CA ASP A 274 3.47 39.10 -8.28
C ASP A 274 3.72 40.31 -7.35
N LYS A 275 3.64 40.10 -6.02
CA LYS A 275 3.72 41.20 -5.03
C LYS A 275 5.13 41.59 -4.61
N PHE A 276 6.07 40.64 -4.53
CA PHE A 276 7.40 40.87 -3.98
C PHE A 276 8.51 40.71 -5.02
N TYR A 277 8.78 39.47 -5.44
CA TYR A 277 9.88 39.15 -6.35
C TYR A 277 9.47 38.07 -7.35
N TRP A 278 9.64 38.35 -8.64
CA TRP A 278 9.20 37.47 -9.74
C TRP A 278 9.76 36.05 -9.68
N TRP A 279 10.96 35.85 -9.10
CA TRP A 279 11.61 34.54 -9.02
C TRP A 279 11.01 33.61 -7.97
N ILE A 280 10.15 34.12 -7.07
CA ILE A 280 9.51 33.29 -6.02
C ILE A 280 8.59 32.24 -6.63
N ASP A 281 7.85 32.61 -7.68
CA ASP A 281 6.92 31.73 -8.37
C ASP A 281 7.63 30.51 -9.02
N PRO A 282 8.65 30.69 -9.89
CA PRO A 282 9.37 29.54 -10.46
C PRO A 282 10.14 28.73 -9.40
N VAL A 283 10.66 29.34 -8.33
CA VAL A 283 11.30 28.57 -7.24
C VAL A 283 10.26 27.72 -6.49
N GLY A 284 9.08 28.26 -6.21
CA GLY A 284 7.97 27.52 -5.62
C GLY A 284 7.53 26.34 -6.50
N ALA A 285 7.43 26.56 -7.81
CA ALA A 285 7.10 25.52 -8.78
C ALA A 285 8.18 24.41 -8.85
N ILE A 286 9.47 24.73 -8.76
CA ILE A 286 10.56 23.73 -8.70
C ILE A 286 10.43 22.85 -7.46
N ILE A 287 10.20 23.46 -6.28
CA ILE A 287 10.05 22.72 -5.01
C ILE A 287 8.84 21.77 -5.10
N LEU A 288 7.72 22.26 -5.63
CA LEU A 288 6.53 21.45 -5.84
C LEU A 288 6.74 20.32 -6.83
N ALA A 289 7.41 20.59 -7.94
CA ALA A 289 7.69 19.58 -8.95
C ALA A 289 8.53 18.43 -8.40
N LEU A 290 9.59 18.73 -7.64
CA LEU A 290 10.41 17.72 -6.97
C LEU A 290 9.58 16.90 -5.98
N TYR A 291 8.74 17.56 -5.18
CA TYR A 291 7.83 16.90 -4.25
C TYR A 291 6.86 15.95 -4.98
N THR A 292 6.24 16.38 -6.06
CA THR A 292 5.34 15.55 -6.89
C THR A 292 6.09 14.34 -7.46
N ILE A 293 7.26 14.54 -8.07
CA ILE A 293 8.05 13.45 -8.67
C ILE A 293 8.43 12.40 -7.62
N THR A 294 8.94 12.81 -6.46
CA THR A 294 9.36 11.88 -5.40
C THR A 294 8.20 11.04 -4.88
N ASN A 295 7.03 11.65 -4.64
CA ASN A 295 5.86 10.94 -4.12
C ASN A 295 5.27 9.92 -5.11
N TRP A 296 5.17 10.30 -6.39
CA TRP A 296 4.63 9.39 -7.41
C TRP A 296 5.63 8.29 -7.77
N SER A 297 6.93 8.59 -7.78
CA SER A 297 7.99 7.58 -7.99
C SER A 297 8.03 6.56 -6.84
N GLY A 298 7.86 7.00 -5.59
CA GLY A 298 7.75 6.10 -4.43
C GLY A 298 6.57 5.14 -4.56
N THR A 299 5.43 5.63 -5.04
CA THR A 299 4.21 4.81 -5.27
C THR A 299 4.44 3.70 -6.32
N VAL A 300 5.35 3.90 -7.28
CA VAL A 300 5.73 2.85 -8.25
C VAL A 300 6.59 1.78 -7.57
N LEU A 301 7.52 2.19 -6.70
CA LEU A 301 8.50 1.31 -6.05
C LEU A 301 7.92 0.49 -4.89
N GLU A 302 6.97 1.06 -4.14
CA GLU A 302 6.30 0.44 -2.98
C GLU A 302 5.38 -0.73 -3.32
N ASN A 303 5.19 -1.08 -4.60
CA ASN A 303 4.39 -2.25 -4.99
C ASN A 303 5.11 -3.60 -4.74
N ALA A 304 6.29 -3.63 -4.11
CA ALA A 304 6.94 -4.85 -3.66
C ALA A 304 6.40 -5.31 -2.29
N ALA A 305 6.17 -6.61 -2.11
CA ALA A 305 5.53 -7.16 -0.91
C ALA A 305 6.31 -6.80 0.37
N SER A 306 5.59 -6.33 1.40
CA SER A 306 6.22 -5.96 2.67
C SER A 306 6.61 -7.21 3.48
N PRO A 307 7.73 -7.18 4.22
CA PRO A 307 8.17 -8.31 5.07
C PRO A 307 7.15 -8.72 6.14
N GLU A 308 6.27 -7.80 6.52
CA GLU A 308 5.22 -7.99 7.53
C GLU A 308 4.18 -9.03 7.08
N VAL A 309 3.81 -9.03 5.80
CA VAL A 309 2.85 -10.00 5.24
C VAL A 309 3.44 -11.41 5.27
N LEU A 310 4.73 -11.56 4.95
CA LEU A 310 5.41 -12.86 5.03
C LEU A 310 5.42 -13.41 6.45
N GLN A 311 5.62 -12.57 7.47
CA GLN A 311 5.57 -12.99 8.88
C GLN A 311 4.16 -13.46 9.26
N LYS A 312 3.12 -12.69 8.91
CA LYS A 312 1.71 -13.05 9.15
C LYS A 312 1.36 -14.39 8.52
N LEU A 313 1.73 -14.60 7.25
CA LEU A 313 1.49 -15.85 6.53
C LEU A 313 2.25 -17.03 7.16
N THR A 314 3.52 -16.83 7.50
CA THR A 314 4.34 -17.89 8.14
C THR A 314 3.74 -18.32 9.47
N TYR A 315 3.25 -17.36 10.27
CA TYR A 315 2.57 -17.64 11.53
C TYR A 315 1.28 -18.45 11.33
N LEU A 316 0.44 -18.03 10.38
CA LEU A 316 -0.80 -18.74 10.03
C LEU A 316 -0.53 -20.19 9.64
N VAL A 317 0.46 -20.42 8.76
CA VAL A 317 0.84 -21.75 8.27
C VAL A 317 1.32 -22.64 9.41
N LEU A 318 2.22 -22.15 10.27
CA LEU A 318 2.78 -22.91 11.39
C LEU A 318 1.70 -23.36 12.39
N ARG A 319 0.63 -22.58 12.53
CA ARG A 319 -0.45 -22.84 13.47
C ARG A 319 -1.55 -23.73 12.91
N HIS A 320 -1.64 -23.84 11.59
CA HIS A 320 -2.77 -24.48 10.93
C HIS A 320 -3.01 -25.94 11.34
N HIS A 321 -1.96 -26.76 11.40
CA HIS A 321 -2.10 -28.18 11.68
C HIS A 321 -0.88 -28.79 12.39
N PRO A 322 -1.05 -29.64 13.42
CA PRO A 322 0.06 -30.19 14.20
C PRO A 322 0.95 -31.18 13.45
N GLN A 323 0.52 -31.66 12.28
CA GLN A 323 1.33 -32.55 11.42
C GLN A 323 2.29 -31.77 10.50
N ILE A 324 2.18 -30.43 10.41
CA ILE A 324 3.15 -29.61 9.70
C ILE A 324 4.45 -29.64 10.51
N LYS A 325 5.46 -30.32 9.99
CA LYS A 325 6.77 -30.42 10.65
C LYS A 325 7.56 -29.13 10.50
N ARG A 326 7.50 -28.56 9.29
CA ARG A 326 8.29 -27.41 8.90
C ARG A 326 7.61 -26.64 7.77
N VAL A 327 7.91 -25.36 7.70
CA VAL A 327 7.61 -24.50 6.56
C VAL A 327 8.94 -24.29 5.85
N ASP A 328 9.05 -24.74 4.59
CA ASP A 328 10.30 -24.65 3.85
C ASP A 328 10.45 -23.26 3.23
N THR A 329 9.42 -22.83 2.49
CA THR A 329 9.41 -21.54 1.81
C THR A 329 8.03 -20.89 1.89
N VAL A 330 8.01 -19.59 2.19
CA VAL A 330 6.83 -18.73 2.04
C VAL A 330 7.20 -17.60 1.09
N ARG A 331 6.50 -17.52 -0.03
CA ARG A 331 6.64 -16.46 -1.02
C ARG A 331 5.31 -15.75 -1.15
N ALA A 332 5.33 -14.43 -1.02
CA ALA A 332 4.20 -13.58 -1.35
C ALA A 332 4.64 -12.59 -2.41
N TYR A 333 3.95 -12.60 -3.54
CA TYR A 333 4.19 -11.64 -4.60
C TYR A 333 2.99 -10.72 -4.68
N THR A 334 3.25 -9.41 -4.73
CA THR A 334 2.20 -8.42 -4.91
C THR A 334 1.61 -8.58 -6.30
N PHE A 335 0.32 -8.84 -6.35
CA PHE A 335 -0.42 -8.97 -7.57
C PHE A 335 -1.55 -7.95 -7.57
N GLY A 336 -1.19 -6.72 -7.92
CA GLY A 336 -2.13 -5.63 -7.79
C GLY A 336 -2.27 -5.12 -6.37
N VAL A 337 -3.49 -5.22 -5.87
CA VAL A 337 -3.80 -4.82 -4.51
C VAL A 337 -3.83 -6.00 -3.55
N LEU A 338 -3.82 -7.22 -4.08
CA LEU A 338 -3.84 -8.46 -3.33
C LEU A 338 -2.52 -9.20 -3.52
N PHE A 339 -2.29 -10.23 -2.71
CA PHE A 339 -1.11 -11.08 -2.76
C PHE A 339 -1.44 -12.43 -3.40
N PHE A 340 -0.49 -12.91 -4.20
CA PHE A 340 -0.39 -14.32 -4.55
C PHE A 340 0.59 -14.96 -3.59
N VAL A 341 0.15 -16.00 -2.90
CA VAL A 341 0.95 -16.68 -1.89
C VAL A 341 1.30 -18.08 -2.39
N GLU A 342 2.58 -18.42 -2.32
CA GLU A 342 3.10 -19.77 -2.51
C GLU A 342 3.70 -20.22 -1.17
N VAL A 343 3.24 -21.36 -0.67
CA VAL A 343 3.71 -21.94 0.60
C VAL A 343 4.12 -23.38 0.34
N ASP A 344 5.34 -23.71 0.73
CA ASP A 344 5.86 -25.07 0.69
C ASP A 344 5.94 -25.60 2.13
N ILE A 345 5.17 -26.64 2.44
CA ILE A 345 5.12 -27.26 3.77
C ILE A 345 5.63 -28.69 3.77
N GLU A 346 6.35 -29.06 4.83
CA GLU A 346 6.84 -30.41 5.07
C GLU A 346 5.84 -31.21 5.90
N LEU A 347 5.37 -32.34 5.34
CA LEU A 347 4.50 -33.30 6.00
C LEU A 347 5.24 -34.64 6.24
N PRO A 348 4.76 -35.49 7.18
CA PRO A 348 5.38 -36.79 7.43
C PRO A 348 5.25 -37.74 6.22
N GLU A 349 6.34 -38.39 5.83
CA GLU A 349 6.39 -39.36 4.71
C GLU A 349 5.35 -40.48 4.77
N TYR A 350 4.97 -40.90 5.98
CA TYR A 350 4.01 -42.00 6.19
C TYR A 350 2.55 -41.54 6.06
N LEU A 351 2.30 -40.24 5.87
CA LEU A 351 0.95 -39.69 5.79
C LEU A 351 0.29 -40.09 4.45
N PRO A 352 -0.91 -40.67 4.46
CA PRO A 352 -1.63 -40.98 3.22
C PRO A 352 -1.86 -39.70 2.38
N LEU A 353 -1.69 -39.79 1.06
CA LEU A 353 -1.87 -38.65 0.14
C LEU A 353 -3.22 -37.95 0.33
N LYS A 354 -4.27 -38.71 0.63
CA LYS A 354 -5.61 -38.15 0.90
C LYS A 354 -5.62 -37.22 2.12
N GLU A 355 -4.91 -37.59 3.18
CA GLU A 355 -4.81 -36.79 4.41
C GLU A 355 -3.90 -35.59 4.19
N ALA A 356 -2.76 -35.80 3.51
CA ALA A 356 -1.85 -34.72 3.11
C ALA A 356 -2.60 -33.65 2.29
N HIS A 357 -3.35 -34.09 1.28
CA HIS A 357 -4.14 -33.20 0.43
C HIS A 357 -5.21 -32.44 1.23
N ALA A 358 -5.90 -33.08 2.17
CA ALA A 358 -6.89 -32.39 3.01
C ALA A 358 -6.26 -31.32 3.91
N ILE A 359 -5.05 -31.55 4.44
CA ILE A 359 -4.31 -30.54 5.21
C ILE A 359 -3.89 -29.38 4.30
N GLY A 360 -3.36 -29.68 3.11
CA GLY A 360 -2.99 -28.66 2.13
C GLY A 360 -4.18 -27.81 1.65
N GLU A 361 -5.29 -28.46 1.31
CA GLU A 361 -6.53 -27.79 0.87
C GLU A 361 -7.11 -26.92 1.98
N SER A 362 -7.21 -27.43 3.21
CA SER A 362 -7.68 -26.61 4.34
C SER A 362 -6.76 -25.43 4.66
N LEU A 363 -5.44 -25.60 4.50
CA LEU A 363 -4.48 -24.51 4.66
C LEU A 363 -4.66 -23.46 3.57
N GLN A 364 -4.84 -23.91 2.32
CA GLN A 364 -5.09 -23.01 1.20
C GLN A 364 -6.34 -22.17 1.43
N ILE A 365 -7.45 -22.79 1.84
CA ILE A 365 -8.70 -22.09 2.16
C ILE A 365 -8.46 -21.06 3.27
N LYS A 366 -7.77 -21.44 4.35
CA LYS A 366 -7.48 -20.54 5.48
C LYS A 366 -6.59 -19.35 5.09
N ILE A 367 -5.65 -19.53 4.16
CA ILE A 367 -4.84 -18.42 3.63
C ILE A 367 -5.68 -17.52 2.73
N GLU A 368 -6.57 -18.08 1.91
CA GLU A 368 -7.47 -17.33 1.01
C GLU A 368 -8.59 -16.58 1.76
N GLU A 369 -8.87 -16.92 3.02
CA GLU A 369 -9.75 -16.14 3.90
C GLU A 369 -9.15 -14.79 4.31
N LEU A 370 -7.83 -14.59 4.16
CA LEU A 370 -7.22 -13.29 4.40
C LEU A 370 -7.68 -12.30 3.32
N PRO A 371 -8.21 -11.10 3.69
CA PRO A 371 -8.72 -10.13 2.72
C PRO A 371 -7.65 -9.55 1.80
N GLU A 372 -6.38 -9.75 2.15
CA GLU A 372 -5.22 -9.29 1.39
C GLU A 372 -4.74 -10.33 0.36
N VAL A 373 -5.21 -11.59 0.43
CA VAL A 373 -4.77 -12.68 -0.44
C VAL A 373 -5.84 -12.95 -1.51
N GLU A 374 -5.44 -12.94 -2.78
CA GLU A 374 -6.34 -13.32 -3.88
C GLU A 374 -6.37 -14.83 -4.08
N ARG A 375 -5.19 -15.46 -3.96
CA ARG A 375 -5.01 -16.88 -4.20
C ARG A 375 -3.80 -17.39 -3.43
N ALA A 376 -3.92 -18.61 -2.92
CA ALA A 376 -2.83 -19.35 -2.33
C ALA A 376 -2.54 -20.64 -3.12
N PHE A 377 -1.26 -21.00 -3.20
CA PHE A 377 -0.79 -22.29 -3.68
C PHE A 377 0.00 -22.94 -2.54
N VAL A 378 -0.46 -24.13 -2.14
CA VAL A 378 0.20 -24.91 -1.08
C VAL A 378 0.85 -26.12 -1.74
N HIS A 379 2.18 -26.15 -1.74
CA HIS A 379 2.95 -27.33 -2.11
C HIS A 379 3.18 -28.21 -0.88
N LEU A 380 3.09 -29.51 -1.07
CA LEU A 380 3.24 -30.50 -0.01
C LEU A 380 4.48 -31.33 -0.28
N ASP A 381 5.49 -31.14 0.55
CA ASP A 381 6.75 -31.87 0.47
C ASP A 381 6.89 -32.85 1.63
N PHE A 382 7.67 -33.91 1.39
CA PHE A 382 8.03 -34.90 2.41
C PHE A 382 9.48 -34.77 2.87
N GLU A 383 10.29 -34.01 2.12
CA GLU A 383 11.68 -33.70 2.40
C GLU A 383 11.95 -32.21 2.16
N CYS A 384 13.13 -31.74 2.55
CA CYS A 384 13.48 -30.34 2.32
C CYS A 384 14.88 -30.12 1.75
N GLU A 385 15.65 -31.20 1.57
CA GLU A 385 16.89 -31.15 0.81
C GLU A 385 16.57 -31.34 -0.68
N HIS A 386 15.89 -30.36 -1.26
CA HIS A 386 15.58 -30.39 -2.69
C HIS A 386 16.88 -30.26 -3.50
N LYS A 387 17.12 -31.19 -4.43
CA LYS A 387 17.98 -30.89 -5.59
C LYS A 387 17.25 -29.83 -6.41
N PRO A 388 17.93 -28.80 -6.97
CA PRO A 388 17.24 -27.78 -7.76
C PRO A 388 16.52 -28.42 -8.95
N GLU A 389 15.21 -28.58 -8.83
CA GLU A 389 14.33 -29.25 -9.81
C GLU A 389 14.09 -28.37 -11.04
N HIS A 390 14.27 -27.06 -10.83
CA HIS A 390 14.08 -26.03 -11.83
C HIS A 390 15.37 -25.25 -12.01
N SER A 391 15.80 -25.13 -13.27
CA SER A 391 16.79 -24.15 -13.68
C SER A 391 16.21 -22.75 -13.48
N VAL A 392 16.32 -22.20 -12.28
CA VAL A 392 15.97 -20.80 -12.05
C VAL A 392 17.02 -19.94 -12.75
N LEU A 393 16.64 -19.38 -13.90
CA LEU A 393 17.43 -18.32 -14.55
C LEU A 393 17.33 -17.06 -13.68
N ASN A 394 18.12 -17.03 -12.61
CA ASN A 394 18.24 -15.90 -11.69
C ASN A 394 18.93 -14.68 -12.32
N ARG A 395 19.42 -14.80 -13.55
CA ARG A 395 20.02 -13.72 -14.32
C ARG A 395 19.60 -13.86 -15.78
N LEU A 396 19.31 -12.71 -16.41
CA LEU A 396 19.21 -12.64 -17.85
C LEU A 396 20.51 -13.22 -18.45
N PRO A 397 20.44 -14.11 -19.46
CA PRO A 397 21.64 -14.57 -20.13
C PRO A 397 22.38 -13.34 -20.65
N SER A 398 23.64 -13.18 -20.24
CA SER A 398 24.46 -12.06 -20.67
C SER A 398 24.53 -12.09 -22.19
N THR A 399 23.92 -11.12 -22.85
CA THR A 399 24.22 -10.80 -24.24
C THR A 399 25.63 -10.21 -24.28
N GLN A 400 26.64 -11.08 -24.22
CA GLN A 400 27.97 -10.77 -24.72
C GLN A 400 28.06 -11.23 -26.18
N PRO A 401 28.77 -10.44 -26.99
CA PRO A 401 28.38 -10.08 -28.36
C PRO A 401 28.45 -11.21 -29.40
#